data_AF-A0A5J4FBK3-F1
#
_entry.id   AF-A0A5J4FBK3-F1
#
_cell.length_a   1.000
_cell.length_b   1.000
_cell.length_c   1.000
_cell.angle_alpha   90.00
_cell.angle_beta   90.00
_cell.angle_gamma   90.00
#
_symmetry.space_group_name_H-M   'P 1'
#
loop_
_entity.id
_entity.type
_entity.pdbx_description
1 polymer ?
#
loop_
_entity_poly.entity_id
_entity_poly.type
_entity_poly.pdbx_seq_one_letter_code
_entity_poly.pdbx_strand_id
1 'polypeptide(L)'
;MGELKGGIDPAGADEHWKTARTALQRIDNAFRKISKHPYTFFIGAAIETKMAREIYQQLETKKLTNAANLTNDNQLVSIMRWLCHL
;
A
#
# COMPACT_ATOMS: atom_id res chain seq x y z
N MET A 1 2.41 3.01 -8.93
CA MET A 1 1.05 2.40 -8.95
C MET A 1 0.62 2.16 -7.51
N GLY A 2 -0.65 2.33 -7.14
CA GLY A 2 -1.04 2.16 -5.75
C GLY A 2 -2.51 1.84 -5.55
N GLU A 3 -2.82 1.33 -4.37
CA GLU A 3 -4.19 1.04 -3.92
C GLU A 3 -4.57 2.00 -2.79
N LEU A 4 -5.78 2.57 -2.86
CA LEU A 4 -6.35 3.44 -1.84
C LEU A 4 -7.65 2.85 -1.32
N LYS A 5 -7.76 2.68 0.01
CA LYS A 5 -8.96 2.19 0.69
C LYS A 5 -9.42 3.23 1.71
N GLY A 6 -10.53 3.90 1.43
CA GLY A 6 -11.14 4.91 2.30
C GLY A 6 -12.12 4.36 3.34
N GLY A 7 -12.37 3.04 3.36
CA GLY A 7 -13.26 2.43 4.35
C GLY A 7 -12.72 2.56 5.77
N ILE A 8 -13.57 3.04 6.67
CA ILE A 8 -13.24 3.26 8.10
C ILE A 8 -13.63 2.08 8.99
N ASP A 9 -14.36 1.11 8.46
CA ASP A 9 -14.80 -0.07 9.21
C ASP A 9 -13.61 -1.02 9.43
N PRO A 10 -13.18 -1.25 10.69
CA PRO A 10 -12.07 -2.15 10.99
C PRO A 10 -12.38 -3.61 10.64
N ALA A 11 -13.66 -4.04 10.67
CA ALA A 11 -14.02 -5.43 10.40
C ALA A 11 -13.72 -5.84 8.94
N GLY A 12 -13.83 -4.89 8.00
CA GLY A 12 -13.51 -5.10 6.59
C GLY A 12 -12.04 -4.87 6.22
N ALA A 13 -11.21 -4.34 7.13
CA ALA A 13 -9.89 -3.84 6.80
C ALA A 13 -8.93 -4.93 6.30
N ASP A 14 -8.89 -6.11 6.95
CA ASP A 14 -8.03 -7.24 6.55
C ASP A 14 -8.44 -7.80 5.18
N GLU A 15 -9.75 -7.87 4.89
CA GLU A 15 -10.27 -8.36 3.61
C GLU A 15 -9.99 -7.38 2.46
N HIS A 16 -10.17 -6.08 2.70
CA HIS A 16 -9.81 -5.04 1.74
C HIS A 16 -8.31 -4.98 1.49
N TRP A 17 -7.49 -5.19 2.52
CA TRP A 17 -6.04 -5.31 2.39
C TRP A 17 -5.62 -6.52 1.58
N LYS A 18 -6.15 -7.72 1.83
CA LYS A 18 -5.86 -8.92 1.03
C LYS A 18 -6.16 -8.69 -0.44
N THR A 19 -7.30 -8.08 -0.74
CA THR A 19 -7.69 -7.73 -2.10
C THR A 19 -6.69 -6.77 -2.75
N ALA A 20 -6.32 -5.68 -2.05
CA ALA A 20 -5.31 -4.72 -2.53
C ALA A 20 -3.94 -5.37 -2.75
N ARG A 21 -3.49 -6.21 -1.82
CA ARG A 21 -2.22 -6.94 -1.90
C ARG A 21 -2.16 -7.83 -3.14
N THR A 22 -3.23 -8.58 -3.42
CA THR A 22 -3.29 -9.40 -4.64
C THR A 22 -3.29 -8.54 -5.91
N ALA A 23 -3.98 -7.39 -5.92
CA ALA A 23 -3.94 -6.45 -7.03
C ALA A 23 -2.52 -5.91 -7.30
N LEU A 24 -1.82 -5.46 -6.24
CA LEU A 24 -0.43 -5.00 -6.32
C LEU A 24 0.52 -6.11 -6.80
N GLN A 25 0.31 -7.36 -6.36
CA GLN A 25 1.09 -8.50 -6.82
C GLN A 25 0.87 -8.78 -8.32
N ARG A 26 -0.36 -8.66 -8.82
CA ARG A 26 -0.64 -8.80 -10.27
C ARG A 26 0.08 -7.73 -11.08
N ILE A 27 0.11 -6.50 -10.57
CA ILE A 27 0.86 -5.38 -11.15
C ILE A 27 2.35 -5.72 -11.22
N ASP A 28 2.98 -6.09 -10.09
CA ASP A 28 4.41 -6.41 -10.06
C ASP A 28 4.74 -7.56 -11.03
N ASN A 29 3.96 -8.64 -11.00
CA ASN A 29 4.14 -9.78 -11.90
C ASN A 29 4.03 -9.40 -13.39
N ALA A 30 3.11 -8.51 -13.75
CA ALA A 30 2.96 -8.07 -15.14
C ALA A 30 4.17 -7.23 -15.60
N PHE A 31 4.66 -6.31 -14.77
CA PHE A 31 5.78 -5.44 -15.11
C PHE A 31 7.13 -6.19 -15.09
N ARG A 32 7.28 -7.22 -14.24
CA ARG A 32 8.46 -8.11 -14.27
C ARG A 32 8.63 -8.81 -15.61
N LYS A 33 7.54 -9.18 -16.30
CA LYS A 33 7.61 -9.82 -17.63
C LYS A 33 8.25 -8.93 -18.69
N ILE A 34 8.26 -7.62 -18.48
CA ILE A 34 8.88 -6.63 -19.36
C ILE A 34 10.11 -5.97 -18.71
N SER A 35 10.68 -6.59 -17.68
CA SER A 35 11.86 -6.09 -16.93
C SER A 35 11.69 -4.65 -16.42
N LYS A 36 10.48 -4.30 -15.96
CA LYS A 36 10.17 -3.02 -15.32
C LYS A 36 9.77 -3.25 -13.86
N HIS A 37 10.07 -2.25 -13.02
CA HIS A 37 9.81 -2.28 -11.58
C HIS A 37 9.20 -0.95 -11.14
N PRO A 38 7.90 -0.73 -11.37
CA PRO A 38 7.25 0.50 -10.93
C PRO A 38 7.22 0.57 -9.40
N TYR A 39 7.31 1.78 -8.84
CA TYR A 39 7.04 1.97 -7.42
C TYR A 39 5.59 1.57 -7.09
N THR A 40 5.42 0.87 -5.97
CA THR A 40 4.12 0.42 -5.47
C THR A 40 3.82 1.03 -4.11
N PHE A 41 2.58 1.42 -3.85
CA PHE A 41 2.20 1.97 -2.55
C PHE A 41 0.78 1.60 -2.12
N PHE A 42 0.51 1.67 -0.82
CA PHE A 42 -0.81 1.42 -0.24
C PHE A 42 -1.22 2.54 0.72
N ILE A 43 -2.46 3.01 0.60
CA ILE A 43 -3.05 3.99 1.52
C ILE A 43 -4.36 3.41 2.07
N GLY A 44 -4.48 3.30 3.39
CA GLY A 44 -5.67 2.74 4.04
C GLY A 44 -6.18 3.63 5.17
N ALA A 45 -7.50 3.81 5.28
CA ALA A 45 -8.13 4.51 6.41
C ALA A 45 -8.24 3.61 7.65
N ALA A 46 -8.73 2.38 7.47
CA ALA A 46 -8.69 1.34 8.50
C ALA A 46 -7.45 0.45 8.32
N ILE A 47 -6.57 0.42 9.33
CA ILE A 47 -5.36 -0.41 9.35
C ILE A 47 -5.28 -1.14 10.69
N GLU A 48 -5.64 -2.43 10.67
CA GLU A 48 -5.58 -3.30 11.84
C GLU A 48 -4.17 -3.85 12.11
N THR A 49 -3.89 -4.27 13.34
CA THR A 49 -2.54 -4.69 13.77
C THR A 49 -1.94 -5.79 12.88
N LYS A 50 -2.74 -6.78 12.48
CA LYS A 50 -2.28 -7.89 11.63
C LYS A 50 -1.84 -7.38 10.25
N MET A 51 -2.67 -6.59 9.58
CA MET A 51 -2.33 -6.03 8.28
C MET A 51 -1.19 -5.02 8.38
N ALA A 52 -1.08 -4.24 9.46
CA ALA A 52 0.05 -3.35 9.69
C ALA A 52 1.39 -4.11 9.70
N ARG A 53 1.45 -5.29 10.35
CA ARG A 53 2.65 -6.15 10.34
C ARG A 53 2.99 -6.63 8.93
N GLU A 54 2.00 -7.01 8.15
CA GLU A 54 2.21 -7.45 6.76
C GLU A 54 2.66 -6.29 5.85
N ILE A 55 2.07 -5.11 5.99
CA ILE A 55 2.47 -3.89 5.28
C ILE A 55 3.93 -3.57 5.62
N TYR A 56 4.28 -3.55 6.91
CA TYR A 56 5.64 -3.31 7.38
C TYR A 56 6.63 -4.31 6.78
N GLN A 57 6.32 -5.61 6.83
CA GLN A 57 7.16 -6.65 6.23
C GLN A 57 7.34 -6.44 4.71
N GLN A 58 6.31 -5.98 4.00
CA GLN A 58 6.43 -5.68 2.57
C GLN A 58 7.29 -4.45 2.28
N LEU A 59 7.28 -3.45 3.15
CA LEU A 59 8.18 -2.29 3.07
C LEU A 59 9.64 -2.73 3.29
N GLU A 60 9.91 -3.50 4.35
CA GLU A 60 11.24 -4.03 4.65
C GLU A 60 11.80 -4.89 3.50
N THR A 61 10.95 -5.70 2.87
CA THR A 61 11.33 -6.57 1.75
C THR A 61 11.26 -5.88 0.39
N LYS A 62 10.97 -4.58 0.34
CA LYS A 62 10.82 -3.76 -0.89
C LYS A 62 9.78 -4.31 -1.89
N LYS A 63 8.84 -5.13 -1.42
CA LYS A 63 7.65 -5.54 -2.20
C LYS A 63 6.65 -4.40 -2.32
N LEU A 64 6.62 -3.54 -1.31
CA LEU A 64 5.90 -2.28 -1.28
C LEU A 64 6.94 -1.16 -1.14
N THR A 65 6.80 -0.08 -1.91
CA THR A 65 7.72 1.07 -1.84
C THR A 65 7.33 2.04 -0.72
N ASN A 66 6.04 2.30 -0.52
CA ASN A 66 5.57 3.25 0.48
C ASN A 66 4.18 2.87 1.00
N ALA A 67 3.83 3.32 2.20
CA ALA A 67 2.49 3.15 2.76
C ALA A 67 2.11 4.31 3.69
N ALA A 68 0.81 4.59 3.79
CA ALA A 68 0.29 5.59 4.72
C ALA A 68 -1.08 5.20 5.29
N ASN A 69 -1.34 5.60 6.51
CA ASN A 69 -2.70 5.66 7.04
C ASN A 69 -3.37 6.97 6.58
N LEU A 70 -4.51 6.85 5.90
CA LEU A 70 -5.27 7.99 5.37
C LEU A 70 -5.77 8.94 6.46
N THR A 71 -5.97 8.42 7.68
CA THR A 71 -6.43 9.20 8.84
C THR A 71 -5.29 9.81 9.67
N ASN A 72 -4.03 9.63 9.22
CA ASN A 72 -2.86 10.25 9.82
C ASN A 72 -2.27 11.30 8.88
N ASP A 73 -2.52 12.58 9.19
CA ASP A 73 -2.11 13.72 8.34
C ASP A 73 -0.61 13.75 8.04
N ASN A 74 0.25 13.43 9.01
CA ASN A 74 1.69 13.44 8.81
C ASN A 74 2.13 12.38 7.80
N GLN A 75 1.54 11.18 7.86
CA GLN A 75 1.81 10.11 6.90
C GLN A 75 1.26 10.47 5.52
N LEU A 76 0.05 11.05 5.45
CA LEU A 76 -0.56 11.47 4.20
C LEU A 76 0.27 12.57 3.52
N VAL A 77 0.69 13.60 4.25
CA VAL A 77 1.55 14.67 3.73
C VAL A 77 2.89 14.10 3.27
N SER A 78 3.48 13.17 4.02
CA SER A 78 4.75 12.52 3.67
C SER A 78 4.64 11.75 2.34
N ILE A 79 3.61 10.92 2.17
CA ILE A 79 3.45 10.14 0.94
C ILE A 79 3.07 11.01 -0.26
N MET A 80 2.28 12.09 -0.07
CA MET A 80 1.96 13.03 -1.14
C MET A 80 3.19 13.81 -1.61
N ARG A 81 4.05 14.26 -0.67
CA ARG A 81 5.34 14.85 -1.02
C ARG A 81 6.19 13.86 -1.81
N TRP A 82 6.28 12.61 -1.36
CA TRP A 82 7.01 11.58 -2.11
C TRP A 82 6.46 11.43 -3.54
N LEU A 83 5.13 11.32 -3.71
CA LEU A 83 4.48 11.20 -5.04
C LEU A 83 4.78 12.39 -5.96
N CYS A 84 4.79 13.62 -5.45
CA CYS A 84 5.10 14.81 -6.24
C CYS A 84 6.58 14.93 -6.65
N HIS A 85 7.48 14.15 -6.03
CA HIS A 85 8.92 14.15 -6.33
C HIS A 85 9.41 12.84 -6.98
N LEU A 86 8.49 12.00 -7.47
CA LEU A 86 8.81 10.77 -8.21
C LEU A 86 9.34 10.99 -9.62
#